data_AF-A0A0G1WLU5-F1
#
_entry.id   AF-A0A0G1WLU5-F1
#
_cell.length_a   1.000
_cell.length_b   1.000
_cell.length_c   1.000
_cell.angle_alpha   90.00
_cell.angle_beta   90.00
_cell.angle_gamma   90.00
#
_symmetry.space_group_name_H-M   'P 1'
#
loop_
_entity.id
_entity.type
_entity.pdbx_description
1 polymer ?
#
loop_
_entity_poly.entity_id
_entity_poly.type
_entity_poly.pdbx_seq_one_letter_code
_entity_poly.pdbx_strand_id
1 'polypeptide(L)' 'MNVSNQQMKTICKCEKELFLTRVGDQYQDSYSSSCICGRKWMLEDLSEDLIEDK' A
#
# COMPACT_ATOMS: atom_id res chain seq x y z
N MET A 1 6.82 -21.57 -4.05
CA MET A 1 5.85 -20.49 -3.81
C MET A 1 6.57 -19.39 -3.05
N ASN A 2 7.17 -18.42 -3.75
CA ASN A 2 7.80 -17.27 -3.12
C ASN A 2 6.73 -16.23 -2.84
N VAL A 3 6.12 -16.29 -1.66
CA VAL A 3 5.31 -15.19 -1.16
C VAL A 3 6.29 -14.11 -0.71
N SER A 4 6.69 -13.25 -1.64
CA SER A 4 7.41 -12.02 -1.31
C SER A 4 6.50 -11.21 -0.39
N ASN A 5 6.78 -11.22 0.92
CA ASN A 5 6.15 -10.32 1.89
C ASN A 5 6.60 -8.89 1.53
N GLN A 6 5.91 -8.27 0.57
CA GLN A 6 6.15 -6.90 0.17
C GLN A 6 5.62 -5.98 1.27
N GLN A 7 6.54 -5.53 2.12
CA GLN A 7 6.28 -4.47 3.09
C GLN A 7 6.88 -3.18 2.52
N MET A 8 6.07 -2.13 2.44
CA MET A 8 6.51 -0.83 1.97
C MET A 8 6.74 0.10 3.17
N LYS A 9 7.94 0.68 3.28
CA LYS A 9 8.25 1.65 4.33
C LYS A 9 7.83 3.05 3.89
N THR A 10 7.07 3.75 4.73
CA THR A 10 6.69 5.16 4.50
C THR A 10 6.74 5.96 5.80
N ILE A 11 6.72 7.28 5.69
CA ILE A 11 6.76 8.21 6.82
C ILE A 11 5.39 8.88 6.96
N CYS A 12 4.79 8.76 8.14
CA CYS A 12 3.55 9.47 8.44
C CYS A 12 3.81 10.97 8.54
N LYS A 13 2.78 11.80 8.31
CA LYS A 13 2.82 13.25 8.62
C LYS A 13 3.10 13.59 10.10
N CYS A 14 3.11 12.61 11.00
CA CYS A 14 3.56 12.79 12.38
C CYS A 14 5.06 12.49 12.55
N GLU A 15 5.78 12.37 11.44
CA GLU A 15 7.22 12.11 11.32
C GLU A 15 7.65 10.73 11.88
N LYS A 16 6.68 9.83 12.10
CA LYS A 16 6.93 8.45 12.50
C LYS A 16 6.91 7.53 11.30
N GLU A 17 7.86 6.61 11.28
CA GLU A 17 7.94 5.56 10.28
C GLU A 17 6.83 4.53 10.50
N LEU A 18 6.24 4.06 9.42
CA LEU A 18 5.31 2.93 9.43
C LEU A 18 5.60 2.01 8.25
N PHE A 19 5.25 0.74 8.45
CA PHE A 19 5.34 -0.28 7.43
C PHE A 19 3.94 -0.59 6.94
N LEU A 20 3.70 -0.30 5.66
CA LEU A 20 2.50 -0.71 4.96
C LEU A 20 2.64 -2.18 4.58
N THR A 21 1.64 -2.96 4.93
CA THR A 21 1.59 -4.38 4.56
C THR A 21 0.73 -4.49 3.32
N ARG A 22 1.21 -5.23 2.32
CA ARG A 22 0.40 -5.58 1.15
C ARG A 22 -0.80 -6.40 1.60
N VAL A 23 -1.98 -5.87 1.35
CA VAL A 23 -3.28 -6.53 1.44
C VAL A 23 -3.75 -6.66 -0.01
N GLY A 24 -3.41 -7.78 -0.63
CA GLY A 24 -3.78 -8.08 -2.00
C GLY A 24 -4.56 -9.38 -2.09
N ASP A 25 -5.62 -9.37 -2.89
CA ASP A 25 -6.24 -10.57 -3.44
C ASP A 25 -5.94 -10.65 -4.96
N GLN A 26 -6.42 -11.66 -5.68
CA GLN A 26 -5.97 -12.00 -7.05
C GLN A 26 -6.08 -10.89 -8.11
N TYR A 27 -6.76 -9.77 -7.82
CA TYR A 27 -7.11 -8.72 -8.77
C TYR A 27 -6.67 -7.30 -8.38
N GLN A 28 -6.25 -7.07 -7.14
CA GLN A 28 -5.87 -5.73 -6.69
C GLN A 28 -4.91 -5.82 -5.51
N ASP A 29 -3.79 -5.11 -5.65
CA ASP A 29 -2.84 -4.92 -4.57
C ASP A 29 -3.13 -3.61 -3.86
N SER A 30 -3.52 -3.70 -2.60
CA SER A 30 -3.58 -2.54 -1.72
C SER A 30 -2.52 -2.67 -0.63
N TYR A 31 -2.08 -1.56 -0.06
CA TYR A 31 -1.12 -1.50 1.01
C TYR A 31 -1.77 -0.76 2.17
N SER A 32 -1.89 -1.40 3.33
CA SER A 32 -2.52 -0.75 4.49
C SER A 32 -1.69 -0.87 5.76
N SER A 33 -1.81 0.15 6.62
CA SER A 33 -1.29 0.12 7.99
C SER A 33 -1.87 1.26 8.83
N SER A 34 -1.72 1.16 10.14
CA SER A 34 -2.10 2.23 11.07
C SER A 34 -0.84 2.79 11.72
N CYS A 35 -0.67 4.11 11.65
CA CYS A 35 0.40 4.79 12.36
C CYS A 35 0.05 4.92 13.85
N ILE A 36 1.07 4.96 14.71
CA ILE A 36 0.92 5.12 16.16
C ILE A 36 0.20 6.41 16.57
N CYS A 37 0.15 7.42 15.69
CA CYS A 37 -0.60 8.65 15.93
C CYS A 37 -2.12 8.49 15.72
N GLY A 38 -2.59 7.29 15.35
CA GLY A 38 -4.00 6.97 15.10
C GLY A 38 -4.44 7.17 13.64
N ARG A 39 -3.56 7.62 12.73
CA ARG A 39 -3.90 7.74 11.31
C ARG A 39 -3.79 6.41 10.59
N LYS A 40 -4.84 6.08 9.82
CA LYS A 40 -4.85 4.93 8.92
C LYS A 40 -4.29 5.35 7.56
N TRP A 41 -3.44 4.50 7.01
CA TRP A 41 -2.85 4.65 5.69
C TRP A 41 -3.34 3.51 4.82
N MET A 42 -3.82 3.86 3.63
CA MET A 42 -4.20 2.94 2.58
C MET A 42 -3.65 3.48 1.26
N LEU A 43 -2.86 2.67 0.59
CA LEU A 43 -2.28 2.94 -0.72
C LEU A 43 -2.85 1.87 -1.64
N GLU A 44 -3.79 2.27 -2.48
CA GLU A 44 -4.27 1.41 -3.55
C GLU A 44 -3.31 1.59 -4.72
N ASP A 45 -2.72 0.50 -5.19
CA ASP A 45 -2.00 0.52 -6.45
C ASP A 45 -3.06 0.73 -7.53
N LEU A 46 -3.27 1.99 -7.94
CA LEU A 46 -3.92 2.30 -9.19
C LEU A 46 -2.96 1.83 -10.27
N SER A 47 -3.02 0.52 -10.59
CA SER A 47 -2.45 0.02 -11.83
C SER A 47 -2.98 0.93 -12.92
N GLU A 48 -2.09 1.71 -13.51
CA GLU A 48 -2.38 2.83 -14.40
C GLU A 48 -3.59 2.51 -15.27
N ASP A 49 -4.54 3.43 -15.31
CA ASP A 49 -5.63 3.44 -16.28
C ASP A 49 -5.06 3.03 -17.66
N LEU A 50 -5.25 1.76 -18.03
CA LEU A 50 -5.09 1.26 -19.38
C LEU A 50 -6.23 1.85 -20.21
N ILE A 51 -6.20 3.15 -20.42
CA ILE A 51 -6.95 3.81 -21.47
C ILE A 51 -5.95 3.95 -22.61
N GLU A 52 -5.84 2.89 -23.40
CA GLU A 52 -5.48 3.04 -24.81
C GLU A 52 -6.57 3.91 -25.46
N ASP A 53 -6.32 5.21 -25.55
CA ASP A 53 -7.08 6.10 -26.43
C ASP A 53 -6.86 5.61 -27.86
N LYS A 54 -7.95 5.09 -28.44
CA LYS A 54 -8.00 4.38 -29.71
C LYS A 54 -8.15 5.32 -30.90
#